data_AF-A0A3B8HH33-F1
#
_entry.id   AF-A0A3B8HH33-F1
#
_cell.length_a   1.000
_cell.length_b   1.000
_cell.length_c   1.000
_cell.angle_alpha   90.00
_cell.angle_beta   90.00
_cell.angle_gamma   90.00
#
_symmetry.space_group_name_H-M   'P 1'
#
loop_
_entity.id
_entity.type
_entity.pdbx_description
1 polymer ?
#
loop_
_entity_poly.entity_id
_entity_poly.type
_entity_poly.pdbx_seq_one_letter_code
_entity_poly.pdbx_strand_id
1 'polypeptide(L)'
;MGRPSKLSDREWAEVGRRLARGESTRKLAAEYKVAKSTIQDRFSGHVPEIREAAQALASAERTVERMPVSVQVSVRSLADQLKGIQDDYAETAAMGMQAARIVQTKVLAQARNLPDDPSSEDLKPIIAGSETTKSLSSLATNMITANKGNPVDEDKPGLAERVRRGRMRVAGE
;
A
#
# COMPACT_ATOMS: atom_id res chain seq x y z
N MET A 1 -25.51 -16.85 -17.04
CA MET A 1 -24.45 -17.55 -16.29
C MET A 1 -23.19 -17.53 -17.13
N GLY A 2 -22.22 -16.68 -16.80
CA GLY A 2 -21.01 -16.45 -17.61
C GLY A 2 -20.17 -17.73 -17.72
N ARG A 3 -19.67 -18.02 -18.92
CA ARG A 3 -18.81 -19.18 -19.19
C ARG A 3 -17.64 -19.20 -18.20
N PRO A 4 -17.44 -20.26 -17.41
CA PRO A 4 -16.32 -20.34 -16.48
C PRO A 4 -15.01 -20.24 -17.27
N SER A 5 -14.05 -19.48 -16.76
CA SER A 5 -12.71 -19.45 -17.31
C SER A 5 -12.18 -20.88 -17.40
N LYS A 6 -11.51 -21.21 -18.51
CA LYS A 6 -11.02 -22.57 -18.79
C LYS A 6 -10.00 -23.08 -17.74
N LEU A 7 -9.43 -22.17 -16.95
CA LEU A 7 -8.47 -22.44 -15.89
C LEU A 7 -9.06 -22.07 -14.54
N SER A 8 -8.71 -22.87 -13.54
CA SER A 8 -8.91 -22.62 -12.11
C SER A 8 -7.98 -21.52 -11.58
N ASP A 9 -8.32 -20.95 -10.43
CA ASP A 9 -7.48 -19.92 -9.79
C ASP A 9 -6.08 -20.43 -9.44
N ARG A 10 -5.94 -21.71 -9.10
CA ARG A 10 -4.65 -22.34 -8.83
C ARG A 10 -3.78 -22.40 -10.08
N GLU A 11 -4.36 -22.74 -11.23
CA GLU A 11 -3.64 -22.76 -12.51
C GLU A 11 -3.25 -21.35 -12.94
N TRP A 12 -4.13 -20.37 -12.72
CA TRP A 12 -3.80 -18.97 -12.97
C TRP A 12 -2.65 -18.47 -12.09
N ALA A 13 -2.64 -18.82 -10.81
CA ALA A 13 -1.53 -18.50 -9.91
C ALA A 13 -0.22 -19.13 -10.41
N GLU A 14 -0.27 -20.36 -10.91
CA GLU A 14 0.91 -21.03 -11.46
C GLU A 14 1.43 -20.37 -12.75
N VAL A 15 0.53 -19.99 -13.66
CA VAL A 15 0.88 -19.21 -14.87
C VAL A 15 1.55 -17.90 -14.46
N GLY A 16 0.99 -17.18 -13.49
CA GLY A 16 1.56 -15.92 -12.97
C GLY A 16 2.98 -16.11 -12.40
N ARG A 17 3.19 -17.13 -11.57
CA ARG A 17 4.53 -17.46 -11.01
C ARG A 17 5.54 -17.77 -12.11
N ARG A 18 5.16 -18.57 -13.11
CA ARG A 18 6.05 -18.97 -14.21
C ARG A 18 6.38 -17.80 -15.12
N LEU A 19 5.42 -16.90 -15.39
CA LEU A 19 5.67 -15.65 -16.09
C LEU A 19 6.64 -14.74 -15.32
N ALA A 20 6.45 -14.57 -14.01
CA ALA A 20 7.34 -13.75 -13.19
C ALA A 20 8.79 -14.26 -13.25
N ARG A 21 9.00 -15.58 -13.31
CA ARG A 21 10.31 -16.23 -13.48
C ARG A 21 10.95 -16.10 -14.87
N GLY A 22 10.26 -15.48 -15.85
CA GLY A 22 10.82 -15.28 -17.19
C GLY A 22 10.33 -16.26 -18.25
N GLU A 23 9.39 -17.15 -17.94
CA GLU A 23 8.90 -18.10 -18.94
C GLU A 23 8.05 -17.41 -20.02
N SER A 24 8.18 -17.88 -21.28
CA SER A 24 7.49 -17.28 -22.42
C SER A 24 5.97 -17.45 -22.33
N THR A 25 5.24 -16.35 -22.47
CA THR A 25 3.77 -16.33 -22.56
C THR A 25 3.25 -17.26 -23.65
N ARG A 26 3.99 -17.41 -24.76
CA ARG A 26 3.60 -18.30 -25.87
C ARG A 26 3.62 -19.77 -25.43
N LYS A 27 4.64 -20.17 -24.66
CA LYS A 27 4.77 -21.53 -24.14
C LYS A 27 3.65 -21.85 -23.16
N LEU A 28 3.38 -20.92 -22.23
CA LEU A 28 2.30 -21.08 -21.25
C LEU A 28 0.91 -21.10 -21.90
N ALA A 29 0.68 -20.26 -22.91
CA ALA A 29 -0.57 -20.28 -23.69
C ALA A 29 -0.83 -21.63 -24.36
N ALA A 30 0.22 -22.24 -24.93
CA ALA A 30 0.13 -23.56 -25.56
C ALA A 30 -0.14 -24.68 -24.53
N GLU A 31 0.57 -24.65 -23.40
CA GLU A 31 0.45 -25.65 -22.33
C GLU A 31 -0.93 -25.65 -21.68
N TYR A 32 -1.43 -24.47 -21.30
CA TYR A 32 -2.72 -24.32 -20.64
C TYR A 32 -3.89 -24.20 -21.63
N LYS A 33 -3.61 -24.23 -22.94
CA LYS A 33 -4.61 -24.11 -24.02
C LYS A 33 -5.50 -22.87 -23.88
N VAL A 34 -4.87 -21.73 -23.59
CA VAL A 34 -5.50 -20.40 -23.44
C VAL A 34 -4.89 -19.43 -24.45
N ALA A 35 -5.65 -18.44 -24.90
CA ALA A 35 -5.15 -17.40 -25.80
C ALA A 35 -4.03 -16.57 -25.13
N LYS A 36 -3.00 -16.22 -25.90
CA LYS A 36 -1.89 -15.38 -25.42
C LYS A 36 -2.40 -14.04 -24.88
N SER A 37 -3.38 -13.43 -25.55
CA SER A 37 -4.00 -12.17 -25.12
C SER A 37 -4.61 -12.28 -23.72
N THR A 38 -5.34 -13.35 -23.43
CA THR A 38 -5.94 -13.56 -22.09
C THR A 38 -4.88 -13.61 -20.98
N ILE A 39 -3.70 -14.18 -21.26
CA ILE A 39 -2.60 -14.19 -20.30
C ILE A 39 -1.99 -12.78 -20.18
N GLN A 40 -1.81 -12.07 -21.29
CA GLN A 40 -1.28 -10.71 -21.28
C GLN A 40 -2.22 -9.74 -20.56
N ASP A 41 -3.52 -9.76 -20.85
CA ASP A 41 -4.52 -8.89 -20.22
C ASP A 41 -4.56 -9.08 -18.70
N ARG A 42 -4.36 -10.32 -18.23
CA ARG A 42 -4.39 -10.65 -16.80
C ARG A 42 -3.10 -10.28 -16.06
N PHE A 43 -1.95 -10.26 -16.73
CA PHE A 43 -0.64 -10.17 -16.07
C PHE A 43 0.26 -9.02 -16.57
N SER A 44 -0.22 -8.19 -17.50
CA SER A 44 0.54 -7.10 -18.13
C SER A 44 1.07 -6.07 -17.14
N GLY A 45 0.29 -5.72 -16.11
CA GLY A 45 0.73 -4.84 -15.02
C GLY A 45 1.50 -5.57 -13.91
N HIS A 46 1.01 -6.75 -13.50
CA HIS A 46 1.53 -7.42 -12.31
C HIS A 46 2.90 -8.08 -12.50
N VAL A 47 3.22 -8.63 -13.68
CA VAL A 47 4.50 -9.33 -13.88
C VAL A 47 5.69 -8.37 -13.83
N PRO A 48 5.66 -7.19 -14.48
CA PRO A 48 6.67 -6.16 -14.29
C PRO A 48 6.83 -5.74 -12.82
N GLU A 49 5.74 -5.41 -12.14
CA GLU A 49 5.73 -5.01 -10.72
C GLU A 49 6.35 -6.07 -9.81
N ILE A 50 5.97 -7.34 -10.00
CA ILE A 50 6.51 -8.47 -9.22
C ILE A 50 8.02 -8.61 -9.44
N ARG A 51 8.50 -8.47 -10.67
CA ARG A 51 9.93 -8.57 -10.98
C ARG A 51 10.72 -7.41 -10.39
N GLU A 52 10.19 -6.19 -10.49
CA GLU A 52 10.81 -5.01 -9.90
C GLU A 52 10.92 -5.14 -8.38
N ALA A 53 9.83 -5.50 -7.71
CA ALA A 53 9.81 -5.75 -6.27
C ALA A 53 10.80 -6.85 -5.87
N ALA A 54 10.85 -7.96 -6.61
CA ALA A 54 11.79 -9.04 -6.36
C ALA A 54 13.26 -8.61 -6.56
N GLN A 55 13.53 -7.78 -7.56
CA GLN A 55 14.87 -7.24 -7.80
C GLN A 55 15.29 -6.28 -6.70
N ALA A 56 14.39 -5.41 -6.24
CA ALA A 56 14.63 -4.51 -5.11
C ALA A 56 14.93 -5.31 -3.83
N LEU A 57 14.14 -6.35 -3.54
CA LEU A 57 14.34 -7.23 -2.39
C LEU A 57 15.71 -7.93 -2.44
N ALA A 58 16.05 -8.56 -3.57
CA ALA A 58 17.34 -9.23 -3.73
C ALA A 58 18.52 -8.25 -3.61
N SER A 59 18.36 -7.01 -4.09
CA SER A 59 19.38 -5.96 -3.95
C SER A 59 19.56 -5.53 -2.48
N ALA A 60 18.45 -5.37 -1.75
CA ALA A 60 18.47 -5.05 -0.33
C ALA A 60 19.13 -6.17 0.48
N GLU A 61 18.76 -7.44 0.22
CA GLU A 61 19.35 -8.61 0.89
C GLU A 61 20.87 -8.68 0.69
N ARG A 62 21.35 -8.57 -0.55
CA ARG A 62 22.80 -8.52 -0.84
C ARG A 62 23.50 -7.36 -0.13
N THR A 63 22.83 -6.23 0.00
CA THR A 63 23.38 -5.05 0.69
C THR A 63 23.53 -5.33 2.17
N VAL A 64 22.56 -5.99 2.80
CA VAL A 64 22.61 -6.41 4.20
C VAL A 64 23.66 -7.49 4.41
N GLU A 65 23.71 -8.51 3.57
CA GLU A 65 24.67 -9.62 3.69
C GLU A 65 26.14 -9.17 3.65
N ARG A 66 26.43 -8.08 2.94
CA ARG A 66 27.76 -7.46 2.89
C ARG A 66 28.17 -6.73 4.16
N MET A 67 27.25 -6.49 5.08
CA MET A 67 27.53 -5.81 6.35
C MET A 67 28.06 -6.79 7.40
N PRO A 68 28.79 -6.32 8.43
CA PRO A 68 29.12 -7.15 9.60
C PRO A 68 27.86 -7.69 10.28
N VAL A 69 27.93 -8.91 10.83
CA VAL A 69 26.78 -9.61 11.45
C VAL A 69 26.07 -8.75 12.51
N SER A 70 26.83 -8.01 13.32
CA SER A 70 26.26 -7.09 14.32
C SER A 70 25.35 -6.01 13.70
N VAL A 71 25.75 -5.46 12.55
CA VAL A 71 24.99 -4.45 11.81
C VAL A 71 23.79 -5.08 11.10
N GLN A 72 23.92 -6.32 10.60
CA GLN A 72 22.80 -7.04 9.98
C GLN A 72 21.62 -7.20 10.94
N VAL A 73 21.90 -7.53 12.21
CA VAL A 73 20.87 -7.66 13.25
C VAL A 73 20.17 -6.32 13.48
N SER A 74 20.92 -5.23 13.57
CA SER A 74 20.34 -3.89 13.72
C SER A 74 19.47 -3.48 12.54
N VAL A 75 19.89 -3.77 11.31
CA VAL A 75 19.10 -3.45 10.10
C VAL A 75 17.79 -4.24 10.06
N ARG A 76 17.84 -5.54 10.36
CA ARG A 76 16.62 -6.38 10.40
C ARG A 76 15.68 -5.93 11.51
N SER A 77 16.21 -5.67 12.70
CA SER A 77 15.42 -5.16 13.83
C SER A 77 14.75 -3.83 13.51
N LEU A 78 15.46 -2.90 12.86
CA LEU A 78 14.88 -1.62 12.44
C LEU A 78 13.81 -1.82 11.35
N ALA A 79 14.07 -2.70 10.37
CA ALA A 79 13.09 -3.00 9.34
C ALA A 79 11.79 -3.60 9.93
N ASP A 80 11.91 -4.48 10.93
CA ASP A 80 10.74 -5.06 11.60
C ASP A 80 10.02 -4.04 12.47
N GLN A 81 10.75 -3.15 13.16
CA GLN A 81 10.14 -2.01 13.87
C GLN A 81 9.36 -1.08 12.93
N LEU A 82 9.92 -0.77 11.75
CA LEU A 82 9.24 0.06 10.76
C LEU A 82 7.96 -0.59 10.23
N LYS A 83 7.96 -1.91 9.99
CA LYS A 83 6.73 -2.64 9.64
C LYS A 83 5.70 -2.57 10.78
N GLY A 84 6.12 -2.77 12.02
CA GLY A 84 5.24 -2.65 13.18
C GLY A 84 4.58 -1.28 13.28
N ILE A 85 5.36 -0.21 13.09
CA ILE A 85 4.83 1.17 13.06
C ILE A 85 3.79 1.34 11.94
N GLN A 86 4.00 0.73 10.76
CA GLN A 86 3.05 0.78 9.65
C GLN A 86 1.74 0.04 9.98
N ASP A 87 1.82 -1.10 10.66
CA ASP A 87 0.66 -1.85 11.14
C ASP A 87 -0.10 -1.04 12.20
N ASP A 88 0.62 -0.44 13.16
CA ASP A 88 0.05 0.42 14.20
C ASP A 88 -0.68 1.64 13.61
N TYR A 89 -0.14 2.24 12.54
CA TYR A 89 -0.81 3.34 11.82
C TYR A 89 -2.10 2.89 11.15
N ALA A 90 -2.10 1.70 10.53
CA ALA A 90 -3.30 1.15 9.91
C ALA A 90 -4.38 0.84 10.95
N GLU A 91 -4.00 0.25 12.07
CA GLU A 91 -4.91 -0.05 13.18
C GLU A 91 -5.47 1.23 13.81
N THR A 92 -4.61 2.20 14.12
CA THR A 92 -5.02 3.50 14.69
C THR A 92 -5.98 4.23 13.75
N ALA A 93 -5.72 4.21 12.44
CA ALA A 93 -6.63 4.78 11.46
C ALA A 93 -7.99 4.06 11.44
N ALA A 94 -8.00 2.73 11.52
CA ALA A 94 -9.23 1.95 11.59
C ALA A 94 -10.05 2.29 12.84
N MET A 95 -9.39 2.42 14.00
CA MET A 95 -10.03 2.86 15.25
C MET A 95 -10.59 4.29 15.14
N GLY A 96 -9.84 5.21 14.53
CA GLY A 96 -10.30 6.59 14.27
C GLY A 96 -11.55 6.64 13.39
N MET A 97 -11.60 5.82 12.34
CA MET A 97 -12.80 5.69 11.48
C MET A 97 -13.98 5.07 12.23
N GLN A 98 -13.74 4.09 13.09
CA GLN A 98 -14.79 3.50 13.92
C GLN A 98 -15.36 4.53 14.91
N ALA A 99 -14.50 5.31 15.57
CA ALA A 99 -14.92 6.39 16.45
C ALA A 99 -15.73 7.45 15.69
N ALA A 100 -15.29 7.86 14.49
CA ALA A 100 -16.02 8.77 13.62
C ALA A 100 -17.42 8.24 13.28
N ARG A 101 -17.53 6.94 12.94
CA ARG A 101 -18.83 6.30 12.68
C ARG A 101 -19.74 6.33 13.90
N ILE A 102 -19.23 5.99 15.09
CA ILE A 102 -20.02 6.01 16.33
C ILE A 102 -20.55 7.42 16.62
N VAL A 103 -19.70 8.44 16.50
CA VAL A 103 -20.11 9.84 16.69
C VAL A 103 -21.14 10.23 15.65
N GLN A 104 -20.92 9.91 14.38
CA GLN A 104 -21.89 10.19 13.31
C GLN A 104 -23.24 9.52 13.55
N THR A 105 -23.27 8.27 14.01
CA THR A 105 -24.51 7.57 14.35
C THR A 105 -25.25 8.29 15.48
N LYS A 106 -24.54 8.76 16.51
CA LYS A 106 -25.14 9.54 17.60
C LYS A 106 -25.68 10.89 17.12
N VAL A 107 -24.92 11.58 16.27
CA VAL A 107 -25.34 12.85 15.65
C VAL A 107 -26.60 12.67 14.81
N LEU A 108 -26.67 11.61 13.99
CA LEU A 108 -27.87 11.30 13.20
C LEU A 108 -29.06 10.94 14.09
N ALA A 109 -28.85 10.22 15.19
CA ALA A 109 -29.91 9.91 16.14
C ALA A 109 -30.45 11.19 16.81
N GLN A 110 -29.57 12.13 17.17
CA GLN A 110 -29.96 13.44 17.71
C GLN A 110 -30.70 14.28 16.68
N ALA A 111 -30.22 14.33 15.43
CA ALA A 111 -30.86 15.07 14.35
C ALA A 111 -32.28 14.55 14.04
N ARG A 112 -32.52 13.24 14.18
CA ARG A 112 -33.85 12.65 14.01
C ARG A 112 -34.84 13.02 15.11
N ASN A 113 -34.35 13.41 16.28
CA ASN A 113 -35.17 13.78 17.43
C ASN A 113 -35.38 15.30 17.54
N LEU A 114 -34.93 16.07 16.55
CA LEU A 114 -35.16 17.51 16.52
C LEU A 114 -36.64 17.83 16.28
N PRO A 115 -37.16 18.92 16.88
CA PRO A 115 -38.45 19.47 16.50
C PRO A 115 -38.41 20.07 15.08
N ASP A 116 -39.58 20.28 14.46
CA ASP A 116 -39.71 20.79 13.09
C ASP A 116 -39.07 22.19 12.89
N ASP A 117 -39.02 23.00 13.96
CA ASP A 117 -38.32 24.29 14.00
C ASP A 117 -37.25 24.27 15.12
N PRO A 118 -36.07 23.71 14.85
CA PRO A 118 -35.03 23.53 15.86
C PRO A 118 -34.37 24.85 16.22
N SER A 119 -34.21 25.10 17.52
CA SER A 119 -33.50 26.28 17.99
C SER A 119 -32.00 26.18 17.70
N SER A 120 -31.30 27.32 17.71
CA SER A 120 -29.84 27.33 17.62
C SER A 120 -29.15 26.49 18.72
N GLU A 121 -29.82 26.30 19.86
CA GLU A 121 -29.30 25.51 20.98
C GLU A 121 -29.42 24.01 20.69
N ASP A 122 -30.49 23.57 20.04
CA ASP A 122 -30.70 22.18 19.63
C ASP A 122 -29.70 21.73 18.55
N LEU A 123 -29.24 22.66 17.71
CA LEU A 123 -28.30 22.40 16.63
C LEU A 123 -26.83 22.36 17.08
N LYS A 124 -26.45 23.03 18.17
CA LYS A 124 -25.08 23.04 18.71
C LYS A 124 -24.46 21.64 18.88
N PRO A 125 -25.11 20.66 19.55
CA PRO A 125 -24.52 19.33 19.72
C PRO A 125 -24.32 18.58 18.41
N ILE A 126 -25.21 18.79 17.43
CA ILE A 126 -25.13 18.18 16.10
C ILE A 126 -23.96 18.77 15.31
N ILE A 127 -23.77 20.09 15.36
CA ILE A 127 -22.65 20.79 14.73
C ILE A 127 -21.33 20.33 15.34
N ALA A 128 -21.21 20.38 16.67
CA ALA A 128 -19.99 19.95 17.38
C ALA A 128 -19.66 18.46 17.13
N GLY A 129 -20.67 17.60 17.12
CA GLY A 129 -20.50 16.19 16.79
C GLY A 129 -20.08 15.97 15.34
N SER A 130 -20.61 16.75 14.39
CA SER A 130 -20.22 16.69 12.98
C SER A 130 -18.78 17.15 12.75
N GLU A 131 -18.35 18.21 13.43
CA GLU A 131 -16.95 18.67 13.43
C GLU A 131 -15.99 17.63 14.04
N THR A 132 -16.43 16.97 15.10
CA THR A 132 -15.70 15.86 15.72
C THR A 132 -15.56 14.68 14.76
N THR A 133 -16.63 14.27 14.08
CA THR A 133 -16.60 13.23 13.04
C THR A 133 -15.63 13.59 11.92
N LYS A 134 -15.66 14.85 11.45
CA LYS A 134 -14.77 15.34 10.40
C LYS A 134 -13.31 15.28 10.83
N SER A 135 -13.01 15.68 12.06
CA SER A 135 -11.65 15.67 12.62
C SER A 135 -11.10 14.26 12.81
N LEU A 136 -11.95 13.32 13.27
CA LEU A 136 -11.57 11.91 13.40
C LEU A 136 -11.33 11.25 12.04
N SER A 137 -12.19 11.57 11.06
CA SER A 137 -12.04 11.06 9.70
C SER A 137 -10.79 11.61 9.01
N SER A 138 -10.50 12.91 9.18
CA SER A 138 -9.30 13.53 8.60
C SER A 138 -8.02 12.99 9.22
N LEU A 139 -8.00 12.79 10.54
CA LEU A 139 -6.89 12.15 11.24
C LEU A 139 -6.64 10.74 10.70
N ALA A 140 -7.69 9.92 10.56
CA ALA A 140 -7.55 8.58 10.02
C ALA A 140 -7.04 8.58 8.57
N THR A 141 -7.54 9.49 7.72
CA THR A 141 -7.05 9.61 6.34
C THR A 141 -5.59 10.07 6.28
N ASN A 142 -5.17 10.96 7.17
CA ASN A 142 -3.78 11.41 7.26
C ASN A 142 -2.87 10.26 7.68
N MET A 143 -3.30 9.43 8.63
CA MET A 143 -2.54 8.24 9.05
C MET A 143 -2.42 7.20 7.92
N ILE A 144 -3.51 6.94 7.18
CA ILE A 144 -3.48 6.06 6.00
C ILE A 144 -2.55 6.62 4.92
N THR A 145 -2.56 7.94 4.71
CA THR A 145 -1.72 8.59 3.70
C THR A 145 -0.25 8.56 4.10
N ALA A 146 0.05 8.82 5.37
CA ALA A 146 1.39 8.68 5.92
C ALA A 146 1.91 7.24 5.82
N ASN A 147 1.06 6.24 6.05
CA ASN A 147 1.42 4.83 5.95
C ASN A 147 1.74 4.38 4.52
N LYS A 148 1.02 4.92 3.52
CA LYS A 148 1.27 4.61 2.10
C LYS A 148 2.66 5.03 1.62
N GLY A 149 3.35 5.88 2.38
CA GLY A 149 4.58 6.56 1.94
C GLY A 149 4.26 7.55 0.82
N ASN A 150 4.95 8.68 0.78
CA ASN A 150 4.98 9.43 -0.47
C ASN A 150 5.56 8.47 -1.53
N PRO A 151 4.94 8.31 -2.71
CA PRO A 151 5.60 7.65 -3.82
C PRO A 151 6.98 8.31 -3.94
N VAL A 152 8.03 7.49 -3.92
CA VAL A 152 9.37 7.98 -4.23
C VAL A 152 9.23 8.65 -5.59
N ASP A 153 9.36 9.99 -5.65
CA ASP A 153 9.39 10.73 -6.91
C ASP A 153 10.31 9.96 -7.87
N GLU A 154 9.73 9.34 -8.89
CA GLU A 154 10.47 8.52 -9.85
C GLU A 154 11.52 9.36 -10.62
N ASP A 155 11.43 10.69 -10.53
CA ASP A 155 12.38 11.66 -11.07
C ASP A 155 13.58 11.99 -10.15
N LYS A 156 13.65 11.45 -8.93
CA LYS A 156 14.83 11.62 -8.07
C LYS A 156 15.82 10.49 -8.31
N PRO A 157 17.04 10.79 -8.79
CA PRO A 157 18.05 9.76 -9.02
C PRO A 157 18.29 8.99 -7.72
N GLY A 158 18.25 7.65 -7.81
CA GLY A 158 18.28 6.75 -6.66
C GLY A 158 19.46 7.04 -5.72
N LEU A 159 19.34 6.67 -4.45
CA LEU A 159 20.33 6.96 -3.40
C LEU A 159 21.77 6.59 -3.81
N ALA A 160 21.93 5.50 -4.59
CA ALA A 160 23.19 5.05 -5.15
C ALA A 160 23.82 6.06 -6.14
N GLU A 161 23.01 6.77 -6.91
CA GLU A 161 23.43 7.79 -7.86
C GLU A 161 23.73 9.14 -7.17
N ARG A 162 22.99 9.48 -6.12
CA ARG A 162 23.27 10.65 -5.27
C ARG A 162 24.61 10.52 -4.53
N VAL A 163 24.92 9.32 -4.02
CA VAL A 163 26.22 9.02 -3.40
C VAL A 163 27.36 9.05 -4.42
N ARG A 164 27.10 8.61 -5.66
CA ARG A 164 28.09 8.63 -6.76
C ARG A 164 28.37 10.06 -7.25
N ARG A 165 27.36 10.92 -7.38
CA ARG A 165 27.53 12.36 -7.70
C ARG A 165 28.16 13.15 -6.54
N GLY A 166 27.83 12.80 -5.29
CA GLY A 166 28.43 13.42 -4.11
C GLY A 166 29.93 13.16 -3.99
N ARG A 167 30.40 11.95 -4.36
CA ARG A 167 31.83 11.62 -4.39
C ARG A 167 32.63 12.29 -5.51
N MET A 168 32.00 12.71 -6.61
CA MET A 168 32.72 13.43 -7.69
C MET A 168 33.01 14.90 -7.35
N ARG A 169 32.27 15.53 -6.43
CA ARG A 169 32.51 16.93 -6.05
C ARG A 169 33.64 17.14 -5.04
N VAL A 170 34.15 16.07 -4.42
CA VAL A 170 35.22 16.16 -3.39
C VAL A 170 36.60 15.83 -3.97
N ALA A 171 36.70 15.51 -5.27
CA ALA A 171 37.95 15.14 -5.92
C ALA A 171 38.58 16.27 -6.77
N GLY A 172 38.11 17.51 -6.59
CA GLY A 172 38.58 18.65 -7.37
C GLY A 172 38.32 19.98 -6.67
N GLU A 173 38.92 20.15 -5.49
CA GLU A 173 39.33 21.43 -4.91
C GLU A 173 40.61 21.20 -4.08
#